data_AF-A0A7K1JL56-F1
#
_entry.id   AF-A0A7K1JL56-F1
#
_cell.length_a   1.000
_cell.length_b   1.000
_cell.length_c   1.000
_cell.angle_alpha   90.00
_cell.angle_beta   90.00
_cell.angle_gamma   90.00
#
_symmetry.space_group_name_H-M   'P 1'
#
loop_
_entity.id
_entity.type
_entity.pdbx_description
1 polymer ?
#
loop_
_entity_poly.entity_id
_entity_poly.type
_entity_poly.pdbx_seq_one_letter_code
_entity_poly.pdbx_strand_id
1 'polypeptide(L)'
;MAELQVEPSELVAVSHELATVADGLRTGIASLDNDVSGLIGTGWTGTAASAYAGVWKEWHEGAAQVAAGLTRMSALLNDAAAHYTNTDSAGAGHISGSGL
;
A
#
# COMPACT_ATOMS: atom_id res chain seq x y z
N MET A 1 16.37 8.76 -28.75
CA MET A 1 15.75 9.10 -27.46
C MET A 1 15.10 7.82 -26.98
N ALA A 2 15.44 7.31 -25.79
CA ALA A 2 14.82 6.11 -25.27
C ALA A 2 13.40 6.50 -24.83
N GLU A 3 12.41 6.09 -25.59
CA GLU A 3 11.00 6.23 -25.24
C GLU A 3 10.76 5.35 -24.02
N LEU A 4 10.48 5.97 -22.89
CA LEU A 4 10.19 5.26 -21.65
C LEU A 4 8.79 4.63 -21.84
N GLN A 5 8.72 3.45 -22.45
CA GLN A 5 7.49 2.66 -22.55
C GLN A 5 7.12 2.14 -21.15
N VAL A 6 6.64 3.04 -20.30
CA VAL A 6 5.90 2.67 -19.11
C VAL A 6 4.48 2.41 -19.59
N GLU A 7 4.11 1.13 -19.67
CA GLU A 7 2.73 0.74 -19.98
C GLU A 7 1.82 1.15 -18.81
N PRO A 8 0.87 2.09 -19.00
CA PRO A 8 0.00 2.55 -17.92
C PRO A 8 -0.83 1.42 -17.31
N SER A 9 -1.13 0.37 -18.08
CA SER A 9 -1.81 -0.84 -17.64
C SER A 9 -1.02 -1.61 -16.57
N GLU A 10 0.30 -1.72 -16.72
CA GLU A 10 1.18 -2.38 -15.74
C GLU A 10 1.23 -1.59 -14.43
N LEU A 11 1.25 -0.25 -14.49
CA LEU A 11 1.18 0.59 -13.29
C LEU A 11 -0.13 0.39 -12.52
N VAL A 12 -1.25 0.27 -13.22
CA VAL A 12 -2.57 -0.02 -12.63
C VAL A 12 -2.61 -1.44 -12.05
N ALA A 13 -2.00 -2.42 -12.72
CA ALA A 13 -1.94 -3.79 -12.21
C ALA A 13 -1.17 -3.84 -10.88
N VAL A 14 0.03 -3.26 -10.84
CA VAL A 14 0.86 -3.22 -9.62
C VAL A 14 0.20 -2.38 -8.53
N SER A 15 -0.47 -1.27 -8.87
CA SER A 15 -1.20 -0.48 -7.86
C SER A 15 -2.29 -1.32 -7.17
N HIS A 16 -3.01 -2.15 -7.92
CA HIS A 16 -4.05 -3.02 -7.39
C HIS A 16 -3.48 -4.15 -6.53
N GLU A 17 -2.36 -4.74 -6.94
CA GLU A 17 -1.63 -5.73 -6.12
C GLU A 17 -1.19 -5.13 -4.77
N LEU A 18 -0.58 -3.94 -4.78
CA LEU A 18 -0.15 -3.27 -3.56
C LEU A 18 -1.32 -2.91 -2.65
N ALA A 19 -2.46 -2.49 -3.20
CA ALA A 19 -3.68 -2.25 -2.42
C ALA A 19 -4.19 -3.54 -1.75
N THR A 20 -4.24 -4.63 -2.51
CA THR A 20 -4.67 -5.96 -2.02
C THR A 20 -3.77 -6.44 -0.88
N VAL A 21 -2.45 -6.31 -1.03
CA VAL A 21 -1.49 -6.68 0.02
C VAL A 21 -1.66 -5.79 1.25
N ALA A 22 -1.85 -4.48 1.06
CA ALA A 22 -2.05 -3.55 2.17
C ALA A 22 -3.32 -3.89 2.99
N ASP A 23 -4.41 -4.24 2.31
CA ASP A 23 -5.66 -4.62 2.97
C ASP A 23 -5.52 -5.95 3.71
N GLY A 24 -4.88 -6.94 3.09
CA GLY A 24 -4.56 -8.21 3.76
C GLY A 24 -3.72 -8.01 5.03
N LEU A 25 -2.71 -7.12 4.97
CA LEU A 25 -1.90 -6.77 6.14
C LEU A 25 -2.72 -6.11 7.23
N ARG A 26 -3.59 -5.14 6.90
CA ARG A 26 -4.46 -4.48 7.89
C ARG A 26 -5.35 -5.47 8.61
N THR A 27 -5.99 -6.38 7.87
CA THR A 27 -6.84 -7.42 8.45
C THR A 27 -6.03 -8.35 9.35
N GLY A 28 -4.85 -8.79 8.90
CA GLY A 28 -3.96 -9.65 9.70
C GLY A 28 -3.48 -8.98 10.99
N ILE A 29 -3.04 -7.72 10.90
CA ILE A 29 -2.59 -6.92 12.06
C ILE A 29 -3.73 -6.78 13.07
N ALA A 30 -4.93 -6.41 12.62
CA ALA A 30 -6.10 -6.27 13.51
C ALA A 30 -6.51 -7.60 14.16
N SER A 31 -6.43 -8.71 13.43
CA SER A 31 -6.70 -10.04 14.00
C SER A 31 -5.71 -10.36 15.11
N LEU A 32 -4.42 -10.18 14.87
CA LEU A 32 -3.39 -10.49 15.85
C LEU A 32 -3.47 -9.57 17.08
N ASP A 33 -3.84 -8.29 16.88
CA ASP A 33 -4.02 -7.36 18.00
C ASP A 33 -5.16 -7.78 18.93
N ASN A 34 -6.27 -8.28 18.37
CA ASN A 34 -7.35 -8.85 19.15
C ASN A 34 -6.90 -10.11 19.93
N ASP A 35 -6.15 -11.01 19.27
CA ASP A 35 -5.66 -12.24 19.91
C ASP A 35 -4.70 -11.93 21.07
N VAL A 36 -3.75 -11.02 20.86
CA VAL A 36 -2.76 -10.62 21.88
C VAL A 36 -3.41 -9.85 23.02
N SER A 37 -4.33 -8.93 22.72
CA SER A 37 -5.09 -8.21 23.75
C SER A 37 -5.93 -9.16 24.60
N GLY A 38 -6.52 -10.20 23.99
CA GLY A 38 -7.21 -11.26 24.70
C GLY A 38 -6.30 -12.06 25.63
N LEU A 39 -5.11 -12.45 25.16
CA LEU A 39 -4.14 -13.20 25.95
C LEU A 39 -3.65 -12.43 27.19
N ILE A 40 -3.25 -11.17 27.00
CA ILE A 40 -2.75 -10.29 28.07
C ILE A 40 -3.88 -9.89 29.03
N GLY A 41 -5.10 -9.73 28.53
CA GLY A 41 -6.25 -9.29 29.32
C GLY A 41 -6.88 -10.37 30.21
N THR A 42 -6.72 -11.65 29.88
CA THR A 42 -7.54 -12.73 30.49
C THR A 42 -6.78 -13.74 31.35
N GLY A 43 -5.45 -13.85 31.21
CA GLY A 43 -4.72 -14.87 31.98
C GLY A 43 -3.20 -14.74 32.06
N TRP A 44 -2.57 -14.00 31.15
CA TRP A 44 -1.12 -13.83 31.18
C TRP A 44 -0.72 -12.50 31.83
N THR A 45 -0.11 -12.57 33.02
CA THR A 45 0.25 -11.40 33.82
C THR A 45 1.69 -11.47 34.35
N GLY A 46 2.18 -10.37 34.92
CA GLY A 46 3.53 -10.25 35.49
C GLY A 46 4.55 -9.64 34.52
N THR A 47 5.82 -9.58 34.95
CA THR A 47 6.89 -8.86 34.23
C THR A 47 7.09 -9.31 32.79
N ALA A 48 6.95 -10.62 32.51
CA ALA A 48 7.05 -11.16 31.16
C ALA A 48 5.91 -10.66 30.25
N ALA A 49 4.67 -10.61 30.76
CA ALA A 49 3.53 -10.09 30.02
C ALA A 49 3.69 -8.58 29.73
N SER A 50 4.19 -7.80 30.70
CA SER A 50 4.46 -6.37 30.49
C SER A 50 5.58 -6.12 29.48
N ALA A 51 6.67 -6.90 29.52
CA ALA A 51 7.74 -6.80 28.53
C ALA A 51 7.24 -7.16 27.13
N TYR A 52 6.43 -8.21 27.02
CA TYR A 52 5.81 -8.60 25.75
C TYR A 52 4.85 -7.51 25.22
N ALA A 53 4.02 -6.91 26.08
CA ALA A 53 3.14 -5.82 25.68
C ALA A 53 3.91 -4.62 25.08
N GLY A 54 5.08 -4.32 25.62
CA GLY A 54 5.96 -3.27 25.11
C GLY A 54 6.45 -3.55 23.69
N VAL A 55 7.03 -4.74 23.46
CA VAL A 55 7.51 -5.14 22.12
C VAL A 55 6.36 -5.37 21.14
N TRP A 56 5.20 -5.82 21.62
CA TRP A 56 3.98 -5.96 20.81
C TRP A 56 3.53 -4.62 20.23
N LYS A 57 3.50 -3.59 21.08
CA LYS A 57 3.12 -2.24 20.66
C LYS A 57 4.05 -1.71 19.56
N GLU A 58 5.36 -1.86 19.75
CA GLU A 58 6.36 -1.44 18.75
C GLU A 58 6.19 -2.18 17.43
N TRP A 59 5.99 -3.51 17.49
CA TRP A 59 5.71 -4.32 16.31
C TRP A 59 4.42 -3.87 15.60
N HIS A 60 3.33 -3.64 16.34
CA HIS A 60 2.04 -3.24 15.79
C HIS A 60 2.13 -1.89 15.07
N GLU A 61 2.81 -0.91 15.69
CA GLU A 61 3.07 0.40 15.09
C GLU A 61 3.90 0.28 13.81
N GLY A 62 4.96 -0.55 13.80
CA GLY A 62 5.77 -0.81 12.61
C GLY A 62 4.99 -1.50 11.48
N ALA A 63 4.18 -2.50 11.82
CA ALA A 63 3.34 -3.21 10.85
C ALA A 63 2.29 -2.29 10.22
N ALA A 64 1.68 -1.40 11.02
CA ALA A 64 0.77 -0.38 10.51
C ALA A 64 1.45 0.59 9.55
N GLN A 65 2.71 0.98 9.81
CA GLN A 65 3.49 1.82 8.90
C GLN A 65 3.76 1.12 7.55
N VAL A 66 4.07 -0.18 7.56
CA VAL A 66 4.25 -0.95 6.31
C VAL A 66 2.96 -0.97 5.47
N ALA A 67 1.81 -1.26 6.09
CA ALA A 67 0.52 -1.25 5.40
C ALA A 67 0.17 0.14 4.82
N ALA A 68 0.45 1.20 5.58
CA ALA A 68 0.28 2.58 5.11
C ALA A 68 1.20 2.92 3.94
N GLY A 69 2.46 2.48 3.98
CA GLY A 69 3.42 2.65 2.89
C GLY A 69 2.97 1.99 1.59
N LEU A 70 2.48 0.74 1.66
CA LEU A 70 1.96 0.02 0.50
C LEU A 70 0.75 0.71 -0.13
N THR A 71 -0.17 1.22 0.71
CA THR A 71 -1.32 2.01 0.22
C THR A 71 -0.88 3.31 -0.45
N ARG A 72 0.13 3.99 0.11
CA ARG A 72 0.68 5.19 -0.51
C ARG A 72 1.32 4.88 -1.87
N MET A 73 2.08 3.79 -1.97
CA MET A 73 2.69 3.37 -3.24
C MET A 73 1.62 3.01 -4.27
N SER A 74 0.55 2.30 -3.88
CA SER A 74 -0.60 2.04 -4.75
C SER A 74 -1.20 3.34 -5.30
N ALA A 75 -1.45 4.33 -4.45
CA ALA A 75 -1.97 5.62 -4.88
C ALA A 75 -1.04 6.35 -5.86
N LEU A 76 0.27 6.36 -5.59
CA LEU A 76 1.27 6.98 -6.48
C LEU A 76 1.35 6.31 -7.85
N LEU A 77 1.23 4.98 -7.92
CA LEU A 77 1.23 4.24 -9.19
C LEU A 77 -0.03 4.53 -10.02
N ASN A 78 -1.19 4.64 -9.36
CA ASN A 78 -2.43 5.04 -10.04
C ASN A 78 -2.35 6.47 -10.58
N ASP A 79 -1.79 7.40 -9.80
CA ASP A 79 -1.58 8.78 -10.23
C ASP A 79 -0.64 8.84 -11.44
N ALA A 80 0.48 8.11 -11.40
CA ALA A 80 1.41 7.99 -12.51
C ALA A 80 0.72 7.44 -13.78
N ALA A 81 -0.10 6.39 -13.67
CA ALA A 81 -0.84 5.82 -14.80
C ALA A 81 -1.81 6.83 -15.44
N ALA A 82 -2.51 7.61 -14.62
CA ALA A 82 -3.40 8.68 -15.09
C ALA A 82 -2.62 9.79 -15.82
N HIS A 83 -1.46 10.19 -15.29
CA HIS A 83 -0.60 11.18 -15.91
C HIS A 83 -0.06 10.73 -17.29
N TYR A 84 0.35 9.47 -17.43
CA TYR A 84 0.79 8.92 -18.71
C TYR A 84 -0.35 8.90 -19.73
N THR A 85 -1.54 8.40 -19.34
CA THR A 85 -2.72 8.32 -20.22
C THR A 85 -3.16 9.69 -20.73
N ASN A 86 -3.16 10.70 -19.85
CA ASN A 86 -3.52 12.07 -20.20
C ASN A 86 -2.51 12.71 -21.14
N THR A 87 -1.22 12.48 -20.92
CA THR A 87 -0.14 13.02 -21.75
C THR A 87 -0.18 12.41 -23.16
N ASP A 88 -0.40 11.10 -23.26
CA ASP A 88 -0.56 10.40 -24.54
C ASP A 88 -1.77 10.92 -25.32
N SER A 89 -2.93 11.03 -24.66
CA SER A 89 -4.16 11.55 -25.27
C SER A 89 -4.01 12.99 -25.78
N ALA A 90 -3.33 13.86 -25.01
CA ALA A 90 -3.07 15.24 -25.41
C ALA A 90 -2.12 15.33 -26.61
N GLY A 91 -1.07 14.49 -26.63
CA GLY A 91 -0.15 14.36 -27.76
C GLY A 91 -0.87 13.91 -29.04
N ALA A 92 -1.70 12.87 -28.94
CA ALA A 92 -2.51 12.39 -30.06
C ALA A 92 -3.48 13.46 -30.61
N GLY A 93 -4.10 14.25 -29.74
CA GLY A 93 -4.95 15.38 -30.12
C GLY A 93 -4.19 16.49 -30.86
N HIS A 94 -2.96 16.79 -30.42
CA HIS A 94 -2.09 17.76 -31.11
C HIS A 94 -1.65 17.25 -32.50
N ILE A 95 -1.32 15.96 -32.64
CA ILE A 95 -0.95 15.36 -33.94
C ILE A 95 -2.17 15.39 -34.89
N SER A 96 -3.33 14.92 -34.42
CA SER A 96 -4.57 14.94 -35.21
C SER A 96 -4.98 16.36 -35.63
N GLY A 97 -4.77 17.34 -34.75
CA GLY A 97 -5.07 18.75 -35.01
C GLY A 97 -4.05 19.45 -35.93
N SER A 98 -2.83 18.92 -36.04
CA SER A 98 -1.80 19.44 -36.95
C SER A 98 -1.89 18.86 -38.37
N GLY A 99 -2.82 17.94 -38.62
CA GLY A 99 -3.24 17.53 -39.96
C GLY A 99 -2.25 16.62 -40.70
N LEU A 100 -1.46 15.83 -39.95
CA LEU A 100 -0.84 14.61 -40.47
C LEU A 100 -1.80 13.42 -40.35
#